data_AF-A0A926IYP0-F1
#
_entry.id   AF-A0A926IYP0-F1
#
_cell.length_a   1.000
_cell.length_b   1.000
_cell.length_c   1.000
_cell.angle_alpha   90.00
_cell.angle_beta   90.00
_cell.angle_gamma   90.00
#
_symmetry.space_group_name_H-M   'P 1'
#
loop_
_entity.id
_entity.type
_entity.pdbx_description
1 polymer ?
#
loop_
_entity_poly.entity_id
_entity_poly.type
_entity_poly.pdbx_seq_one_letter_code
_entity_poly.pdbx_strand_id
1 'polypeptide(L)'
;MCPRPLARTIGLAALLAAAGALTATAVASAAGEPTFVKTVVVSPELRVAIAAGDEVFLSARPLPGEGVDKFVQRLTESSKTKSEIFTQTGGAVRLLRRDVYVRIPYRLLTENYRRIAMEALFPRDRADVGGWFHRVEGLSRQPESLWRIAEWFTGDGSNYREIRAAGSIASLQTEIGQTVRIPARLLSPAFRSQVLASAPAPPTEGLLGFGEDAKGRYATYRLQAGEALYSAVVVRFTGRLHAEDVNAKAAEIAQRSGITNVHAIPVGFPVKIPVEDLAAEFRPVNDPARIEEEHARLEAAQFVNRVRATDLSGVTFVLDAGHGGRDTGARVEGIEEARYV
;
A
#
# COMPACT_ATOMS: atom_id res chain seq x y z
N MET A 1 49.81 -35.96 -75.18
CA MET A 1 49.57 -35.20 -76.43
C MET A 1 48.13 -34.69 -76.42
N CYS A 2 47.96 -33.38 -76.49
CA CYS A 2 46.70 -32.63 -76.68
C CYS A 2 46.15 -32.87 -78.11
N PRO A 3 44.84 -32.64 -78.41
CA PRO A 3 44.32 -31.27 -78.54
C PRO A 3 42.87 -30.99 -78.03
N ARG A 4 42.66 -29.70 -77.71
CA ARG A 4 41.38 -28.97 -77.58
C ARG A 4 40.73 -28.75 -78.96
N PRO A 5 39.47 -28.28 -79.10
CA PRO A 5 39.20 -26.81 -79.19
C PRO A 5 37.81 -26.35 -78.64
N LEU A 6 37.70 -25.20 -77.93
CA LEU A 6 37.27 -23.84 -78.34
C LEU A 6 35.75 -23.55 -78.41
N ALA A 7 35.30 -22.59 -77.58
CA ALA A 7 34.54 -21.35 -77.93
C ALA A 7 33.72 -20.88 -76.68
N ARG A 8 34.10 -19.84 -75.91
CA ARG A 8 33.96 -18.38 -76.10
C ARG A 8 32.53 -17.85 -76.37
N THR A 9 31.91 -17.25 -75.34
CA THR A 9 31.04 -16.05 -75.38
C THR A 9 30.75 -15.64 -73.91
N ILE A 10 31.40 -14.63 -73.35
CA ILE A 10 31.04 -13.19 -73.25
C ILE A 10 29.67 -12.92 -72.57
N GLY A 11 29.74 -12.28 -71.39
CA GLY A 11 28.82 -11.21 -70.95
C GLY A 11 27.71 -11.62 -69.98
N LEU A 12 27.79 -11.25 -68.71
CA LEU A 12 27.26 -9.98 -68.17
C LEU A 12 27.36 -10.00 -66.63
N ALA A 13 27.77 -8.87 -66.07
CA ALA A 13 27.85 -8.64 -64.63
C ALA A 13 26.46 -8.66 -63.97
N ALA A 14 26.37 -9.28 -62.80
CA ALA A 14 25.40 -8.91 -61.77
C ALA A 14 25.99 -9.27 -60.39
N LEU A 15 26.59 -8.27 -59.74
CA LEU A 15 26.82 -8.27 -58.30
C LEU A 15 25.44 -8.23 -57.63
N LEU A 16 24.96 -9.36 -57.11
CA LEU A 16 23.85 -9.38 -56.15
C LEU A 16 24.44 -9.44 -54.74
N ALA A 17 24.44 -8.29 -54.09
CA ALA A 17 24.64 -8.17 -52.66
C ALA A 17 23.49 -8.92 -51.95
N ALA A 18 23.81 -10.04 -51.32
CA ALA A 18 22.90 -10.74 -50.43
C ALA A 18 22.76 -9.93 -49.14
N ALA A 19 21.78 -9.01 -49.10
CA ALA A 19 21.29 -8.45 -47.85
C ALA A 19 20.49 -9.54 -47.14
N GLY A 20 21.13 -10.20 -46.17
CA GLY A 20 20.48 -11.14 -45.26
C GLY A 20 19.46 -10.41 -44.38
N ALA A 21 18.21 -10.38 -44.80
CA ALA A 21 17.10 -10.03 -43.93
C ALA A 21 16.78 -11.24 -43.05
N LEU A 22 17.38 -11.31 -41.86
CA LEU A 22 16.81 -12.07 -40.75
C LEU A 22 15.45 -11.45 -40.44
N THR A 23 14.39 -12.00 -41.03
CA THR A 23 13.03 -11.76 -40.57
C THR A 23 12.86 -12.54 -39.28
N ALA A 24 13.23 -11.93 -38.17
CA ALA A 24 12.79 -12.34 -36.85
C ALA A 24 11.26 -12.23 -36.85
N THR A 25 10.60 -13.35 -37.13
CA THR A 25 9.16 -13.49 -36.95
C THR A 25 8.94 -13.43 -35.45
N ALA A 26 8.67 -12.23 -34.95
CA ALA A 26 8.18 -12.04 -33.61
C ALA A 26 6.84 -12.78 -33.54
N VAL A 27 6.87 -13.98 -32.96
CA VAL A 27 5.67 -14.66 -32.52
C VAL A 27 5.11 -13.78 -31.40
N ALA A 28 4.19 -12.88 -31.78
CA ALA A 28 3.34 -12.20 -30.83
C ALA A 28 2.54 -13.30 -30.13
N SER A 29 3.01 -13.74 -28.97
CA SER A 29 2.23 -14.54 -28.06
C SER A 29 0.98 -13.72 -27.74
N ALA A 30 -0.16 -14.16 -28.27
CA ALA A 30 -1.45 -13.74 -27.77
C ALA A 30 -1.53 -14.29 -26.33
N ALA A 31 -0.99 -13.54 -25.38
CA ALA A 31 -1.09 -13.86 -23.96
C ALA A 31 -2.59 -13.91 -23.64
N GLY A 32 -3.13 -15.10 -23.39
CA GLY A 32 -4.49 -15.28 -22.91
C GLY A 32 -4.69 -14.46 -21.63
N GLU A 33 -5.91 -13.97 -21.41
CA GLU A 33 -6.19 -13.21 -20.19
C GLU A 33 -5.80 -14.02 -18.94
N PRO A 34 -5.09 -13.42 -17.97
CA PRO A 34 -4.70 -14.13 -16.76
C PRO A 34 -5.95 -14.62 -16.03
N THR A 35 -5.99 -15.92 -15.72
CA THR A 35 -7.08 -16.50 -14.94
C THR A 35 -6.87 -16.21 -13.47
N PHE A 36 -7.68 -15.31 -12.91
CA PHE A 36 -7.61 -14.94 -11.50
C PHE A 36 -8.12 -16.07 -10.60
N VAL A 37 -7.36 -16.38 -9.55
CA VAL A 37 -7.71 -17.38 -8.54
C VAL A 37 -8.46 -16.74 -7.39
N LYS A 38 -8.02 -15.55 -6.95
CA LYS A 38 -8.67 -14.76 -5.91
C LYS A 38 -8.69 -13.29 -6.32
N THR A 39 -9.78 -12.62 -5.99
CA THR A 39 -9.94 -11.17 -6.17
C THR A 39 -10.51 -10.59 -4.90
N VAL A 40 -9.88 -9.52 -4.40
CA VAL A 40 -10.27 -8.76 -3.23
C VAL A 40 -10.68 -7.36 -3.69
N VAL A 41 -11.87 -6.92 -3.28
CA VAL A 41 -12.33 -5.54 -3.51
C VAL A 41 -11.78 -4.69 -2.38
N VAL A 42 -10.94 -3.70 -2.72
CA VAL A 42 -10.33 -2.77 -1.75
C VAL A 42 -11.21 -1.54 -1.59
N SER A 43 -11.71 -1.01 -2.71
CA SER A 43 -12.66 0.10 -2.76
C SER A 43 -13.55 -0.04 -4.02
N PRO A 44 -14.57 0.80 -4.20
CA PRO A 44 -15.34 0.82 -5.44
C PRO A 44 -14.46 1.06 -6.70
N GLU A 45 -13.33 1.73 -6.55
CA GLU A 45 -12.38 2.06 -7.63
C GLU A 45 -11.22 1.08 -7.73
N LEU A 46 -10.97 0.26 -6.70
CA LEU A 46 -9.77 -0.56 -6.59
C LEU A 46 -10.08 -2.03 -6.26
N ARG A 47 -9.50 -2.93 -7.05
CA ARG A 47 -9.52 -4.37 -6.79
C ARG A 47 -8.11 -4.92 -6.91
N VAL A 48 -7.80 -5.95 -6.13
CA VAL A 48 -6.52 -6.64 -6.18
C VAL A 48 -6.81 -8.10 -6.48
N ALA A 49 -6.09 -8.67 -7.44
CA ALA A 49 -6.26 -10.06 -7.83
C ALA A 49 -4.93 -10.77 -7.91
N ILE A 50 -4.94 -12.06 -7.59
CA ILE A 50 -3.81 -12.96 -7.79
C ILE A 50 -4.22 -14.03 -8.81
N ALA A 51 -3.40 -14.21 -9.84
CA ALA A 51 -3.59 -15.19 -10.90
C ALA A 51 -2.88 -16.51 -10.56
N ALA A 52 -3.13 -17.54 -11.37
CA ALA A 52 -2.34 -18.76 -11.30
C ALA A 52 -0.85 -18.43 -11.54
N GLY A 53 0.05 -18.97 -10.70
CA GLY A 53 1.49 -18.67 -10.78
C GLY A 53 1.96 -17.46 -9.96
N ASP A 54 1.17 -17.04 -8.97
CA ASP A 54 1.47 -15.97 -8.02
C ASP A 54 1.64 -14.57 -8.65
N GLU A 55 1.09 -14.35 -9.85
CA GLU A 55 1.10 -13.02 -10.46
C GLU A 55 0.00 -12.15 -9.85
N VAL A 56 0.40 -10.98 -9.35
CA VAL A 56 -0.50 -10.04 -8.70
C VAL A 56 -0.80 -8.87 -9.63
N PHE A 57 -2.07 -8.50 -9.67
CA PHE A 57 -2.59 -7.39 -10.45
C PHE A 57 -3.44 -6.49 -9.59
N LEU A 58 -3.27 -5.17 -9.75
CA LEU A 58 -4.20 -4.18 -9.24
C LEU A 58 -5.06 -3.68 -10.40
N SER A 59 -6.36 -3.69 -10.18
CA SER A 59 -7.36 -3.20 -11.11
C SER A 59 -7.92 -1.87 -10.59
N ALA A 60 -7.78 -0.80 -11.35
CA ALA A 60 -8.19 0.55 -10.94
C ALA A 60 -9.14 1.21 -11.94
N ARG A 61 -10.09 1.99 -11.43
CA ARG A 61 -10.89 2.93 -12.24
C ARG A 61 -10.30 4.35 -12.18
N PRO A 62 -10.45 5.14 -13.26
CA PRO A 62 -10.14 6.56 -13.21
C PRO A 62 -11.03 7.30 -12.21
N LEU A 63 -10.44 8.23 -11.47
CA LEU A 63 -11.18 9.11 -10.56
C LEU A 63 -11.97 10.18 -11.34
N PRO A 64 -12.98 10.83 -10.73
CA PRO A 64 -13.70 11.93 -11.36
C PRO A 64 -12.75 13.05 -11.83
N GLY A 65 -12.78 13.37 -13.14
CA GLY A 65 -11.93 14.41 -13.73
C GLY A 65 -10.46 14.01 -13.94
N GLU A 66 -10.10 12.75 -13.69
CA GLU A 66 -8.74 12.26 -13.87
C GLU A 66 -8.43 11.96 -15.35
N GLY A 67 -7.49 12.70 -15.92
CA GLY A 67 -6.94 12.41 -17.25
C GLY A 67 -6.00 11.20 -17.25
N VAL A 68 -5.79 10.60 -18.42
CA VAL A 68 -4.98 9.37 -18.59
C VAL A 68 -3.57 9.50 -18.00
N ASP A 69 -2.92 10.66 -18.17
CA ASP A 69 -1.57 10.88 -17.64
C ASP A 69 -1.54 10.86 -16.12
N LYS A 70 -2.50 11.53 -15.48
CA LYS A 70 -2.64 11.55 -14.03
C LYS A 70 -2.99 10.17 -13.48
N PHE A 71 -3.86 9.43 -14.19
CA PHE A 71 -4.20 8.06 -13.84
C PHE A 71 -2.98 7.14 -13.82
N VAL A 72 -2.16 7.17 -14.88
CA VAL A 72 -0.95 6.35 -14.97
C VAL A 72 0.10 6.80 -13.95
N GLN A 73 0.28 8.11 -13.77
CA GLN A 73 1.22 8.67 -12.79
C GLN A 73 0.84 8.32 -11.35
N ARG A 74 -0.46 8.31 -11.02
CA ARG A 74 -0.93 7.92 -9.70
C ARG A 74 -0.57 6.46 -9.39
N LEU A 75 -0.75 5.58 -10.37
CA LEU A 75 -0.65 4.14 -10.17
C LEU A 75 0.75 3.57 -10.41
N THR A 76 1.59 4.22 -11.21
CA THR A 76 2.90 3.66 -11.63
C THR A 76 4.09 4.60 -11.43
N GLU A 77 5.27 4.01 -11.26
CA GLU A 77 6.52 4.75 -10.98
C GLU A 77 7.14 5.42 -12.21
N SER A 78 6.80 4.98 -13.43
CA SER A 78 7.41 5.49 -14.67
C SER A 78 6.39 5.79 -15.76
N SER A 79 6.51 6.96 -16.39
CA SER A 79 5.72 7.32 -17.57
C SER A 79 6.03 6.47 -18.80
N LYS A 80 7.15 5.71 -18.82
CA LYS A 80 7.48 4.76 -19.90
C LYS A 80 6.59 3.51 -19.89
N THR A 81 5.95 3.23 -18.75
CA THR A 81 5.03 2.10 -18.54
C THR A 81 3.65 2.32 -19.19
N LYS A 82 3.36 3.55 -19.59
CA LYS A 82 2.11 3.96 -20.23
C LYS A 82 1.75 3.07 -21.42
N SER A 83 2.72 2.80 -22.31
CA SER A 83 2.55 1.96 -23.50
C SER A 83 2.23 0.49 -23.19
N GLU A 84 2.79 -0.05 -22.11
CA GLU A 84 2.53 -1.43 -21.66
C GLU A 84 1.08 -1.57 -21.15
N ILE A 85 0.64 -0.63 -20.31
CA ILE A 85 -0.73 -0.59 -19.78
C ILE A 85 -1.75 -0.37 -20.91
N PHE A 86 -1.43 0.50 -21.88
CA PHE A 86 -2.28 0.76 -23.04
C PHE A 86 -2.48 -0.49 -23.91
N THR A 87 -1.40 -1.23 -24.16
CA THR A 87 -1.44 -2.42 -25.01
C THR A 87 -2.28 -3.51 -24.35
N GLN A 88 -2.15 -3.69 -23.02
CA GLN A 88 -2.94 -4.67 -22.26
C GLN A 88 -4.43 -4.31 -22.11
N THR A 89 -4.77 -3.01 -22.13
CA THR A 89 -6.16 -2.54 -21.93
C THR A 89 -6.94 -2.35 -23.24
N GLY A 90 -6.30 -2.56 -24.40
CA GLY A 90 -6.92 -2.34 -25.71
C GLY A 90 -6.96 -0.87 -26.14
N GLY A 91 -5.98 -0.07 -25.71
CA GLY A 91 -5.77 1.31 -26.13
C GLY A 91 -6.32 2.39 -25.19
N ALA A 92 -5.95 3.65 -25.47
CA ALA A 92 -6.25 4.82 -24.63
C ALA A 92 -7.75 5.13 -24.48
N VAL A 93 -8.56 4.77 -25.48
CA VAL A 93 -9.99 5.07 -25.52
C VAL A 93 -10.80 4.26 -24.50
N ARG A 94 -10.35 3.03 -24.17
CA ARG A 94 -10.99 2.20 -23.14
C ARG A 94 -10.67 2.67 -21.71
N LEU A 95 -9.51 3.28 -21.50
CA LEU A 95 -9.08 3.82 -20.20
C LEU A 95 -9.91 5.02 -19.74
N LEU A 96 -10.50 5.77 -20.68
CA LEU A 96 -11.33 6.95 -20.36
C LEU A 96 -12.76 6.60 -19.95
N ARG A 97 -13.13 5.32 -20.01
CA ARG A 97 -14.46 4.85 -19.58
C ARG A 97 -14.45 4.59 -18.07
N ARG A 98 -15.27 5.34 -17.33
CA ARG A 98 -15.33 5.30 -15.85
C ARG A 98 -15.80 3.95 -15.29
N ASP A 99 -16.50 3.16 -16.09
CA ASP A 99 -17.01 1.84 -15.74
C ASP A 99 -15.96 0.73 -15.91
N VAL A 100 -14.87 0.98 -16.61
CA VAL A 100 -13.84 0.00 -16.96
C VAL A 100 -12.72 -0.01 -15.92
N TYR A 101 -12.43 -1.20 -15.38
CA TYR A 101 -11.22 -1.41 -14.59
C TYR A 101 -10.03 -1.63 -15.51
N VAL A 102 -8.98 -0.87 -15.27
CA VAL A 102 -7.68 -1.00 -15.90
C VAL A 102 -6.83 -1.93 -15.06
N ARG A 103 -6.22 -2.95 -15.66
CA ARG A 103 -5.35 -3.89 -14.96
C ARG A 103 -3.90 -3.41 -15.02
N ILE A 104 -3.22 -3.40 -13.88
CA ILE A 104 -1.82 -3.00 -13.74
C ILE A 104 -1.06 -4.12 -13.01
N PRO A 105 0.00 -4.69 -13.61
CA PRO A 105 0.88 -5.66 -12.95
C PRO A 105 1.54 -5.08 -11.70
N TYR A 106 1.66 -5.89 -10.63
CA TYR A 106 2.23 -5.48 -9.34
C TYR A 106 3.60 -4.78 -9.45
N ARG A 107 4.49 -5.32 -10.29
CA ARG A 107 5.84 -4.77 -10.49
C ARG A 107 5.85 -3.34 -11.04
N LEU A 108 4.75 -2.89 -11.64
CA LEU A 108 4.65 -1.55 -12.20
C LEU A 108 4.06 -0.53 -11.23
N LEU A 109 3.45 -1.01 -10.14
CA LEU A 109 2.79 -0.16 -9.16
C LEU A 109 3.78 0.70 -8.40
N THR A 110 3.35 1.90 -8.02
CA THR A 110 4.07 2.67 -7.00
C THR A 110 4.07 1.92 -5.67
N GLU A 111 5.10 2.18 -4.86
CA GLU A 111 5.28 1.65 -3.50
C GLU A 111 4.00 1.65 -2.64
N ASN A 112 3.20 2.72 -2.69
CA ASN A 112 1.93 2.79 -1.95
C ASN A 112 0.91 1.75 -2.41
N TYR A 113 0.74 1.58 -3.72
CA TYR A 113 -0.21 0.62 -4.27
C TYR A 113 0.29 -0.82 -4.16
N ARG A 114 1.62 -1.04 -4.17
CA ARG A 114 2.23 -2.33 -3.81
C ARG A 114 1.84 -2.75 -2.40
N ARG A 115 1.98 -1.85 -1.42
CA ARG A 115 1.57 -2.10 -0.03
C ARG A 115 0.08 -2.43 0.08
N ILE A 116 -0.79 -1.59 -0.51
CA ILE A 116 -2.24 -1.82 -0.52
C ILE A 116 -2.58 -3.21 -1.11
N ALA A 117 -1.91 -3.59 -2.20
CA ALA A 117 -2.14 -4.90 -2.82
C ALA A 117 -1.78 -6.06 -1.89
N MET A 118 -0.62 -6.00 -1.23
CA MET A 118 -0.18 -7.07 -0.34
C MET A 118 -1.02 -7.14 0.94
N GLU A 119 -1.37 -6.00 1.55
CA GLU A 119 -2.24 -5.96 2.74
C GLU A 119 -3.64 -6.51 2.44
N ALA A 120 -4.18 -6.24 1.24
CA ALA A 120 -5.48 -6.77 0.83
C ALA A 120 -5.46 -8.29 0.58
N LEU A 121 -4.38 -8.81 -0.03
CA LEU A 121 -4.26 -10.23 -0.32
C LEU A 121 -3.91 -11.05 0.93
N PHE A 122 -3.04 -10.52 1.79
CA PHE A 122 -2.45 -11.18 2.95
C PHE A 122 -2.73 -10.40 4.26
N PRO A 123 -4.00 -10.29 4.70
CA PRO A 123 -4.37 -9.53 5.89
C PRO A 123 -3.83 -10.11 7.22
N ARG A 124 -3.26 -11.32 7.17
CA ARG A 124 -2.62 -11.97 8.32
C ARG A 124 -1.14 -11.64 8.46
N ASP A 125 -0.56 -10.95 7.49
CA ASP A 125 0.80 -10.47 7.59
C ASP A 125 0.94 -9.45 8.70
N ARG A 126 2.12 -9.39 9.30
CA ARG A 126 2.41 -8.50 10.43
C ARG A 126 3.74 -7.80 10.23
N ALA A 127 3.82 -6.55 10.68
CA ALA A 127 5.05 -5.80 10.76
C ALA A 127 5.44 -5.67 12.22
N ASP A 128 6.71 -5.92 12.55
CA ASP A 128 7.28 -5.67 13.88
C ASP A 128 8.75 -5.19 13.77
N VAL A 129 9.39 -4.93 14.90
CA VAL A 129 10.79 -4.46 14.97
C VAL A 129 11.80 -5.37 14.24
N GLY A 130 11.50 -6.65 14.09
CA GLY A 130 12.29 -7.65 13.39
C GLY A 130 12.09 -7.65 11.87
N GLY A 131 11.07 -6.99 11.33
CA GLY A 131 10.78 -6.90 9.90
C GLY A 131 9.32 -7.19 9.56
N TRP A 132 9.10 -7.66 8.33
CA TRP A 132 7.77 -8.09 7.88
C TRP A 132 7.64 -9.61 8.02
N PHE A 133 6.50 -10.08 8.51
CA PHE A 133 6.20 -11.48 8.72
C PHE A 133 5.07 -11.86 7.79
N HIS A 134 5.43 -12.58 6.74
CA HIS A 134 4.49 -13.10 5.76
C HIS A 134 4.01 -14.49 6.16
N ARG A 135 2.70 -14.71 6.18
CA ARG A 135 2.14 -16.05 6.39
C ARG A 135 1.71 -16.64 5.06
N VAL A 136 2.37 -17.71 4.64
CA VAL A 136 2.08 -18.44 3.39
C VAL A 136 0.62 -18.92 3.43
N GLU A 137 -0.20 -18.51 2.47
CA GLU A 137 -1.64 -18.84 2.42
C GLU A 137 -2.01 -19.77 1.28
N GLY A 138 -1.15 -19.87 0.26
CA GLY A 138 -1.38 -20.66 -0.95
C GLY A 138 -2.48 -20.11 -1.85
N LEU A 139 -2.60 -18.77 -1.97
CA LEU A 139 -3.74 -18.13 -2.63
C LEU A 139 -3.89 -18.48 -4.11
N SER A 140 -2.81 -18.88 -4.78
CA SER A 140 -2.80 -19.30 -6.19
C SER A 140 -3.05 -20.81 -6.40
N ARG A 141 -3.50 -21.52 -5.35
CA ARG A 141 -3.64 -22.99 -5.24
C ARG A 141 -2.33 -23.75 -4.99
N GLN A 142 -1.22 -23.04 -4.83
CA GLN A 142 0.07 -23.58 -4.41
C GLN A 142 0.70 -22.65 -3.37
N PRO A 143 1.55 -23.16 -2.44
CA PRO A 143 2.27 -22.30 -1.50
C PRO A 143 3.11 -21.24 -2.24
N GLU A 144 3.08 -20.00 -1.74
CA GLU A 144 3.82 -18.89 -2.32
C GLU A 144 5.34 -19.15 -2.24
N SER A 145 6.03 -19.14 -3.38
CA SER A 145 7.48 -19.40 -3.39
C SER A 145 8.28 -18.28 -2.69
N LEU A 146 9.45 -18.62 -2.11
CA LEU A 146 10.35 -17.61 -1.53
C LEU A 146 10.78 -16.53 -2.52
N TRP A 147 10.89 -16.87 -3.81
CA TRP A 147 11.19 -15.90 -4.86
C TRP A 147 10.07 -14.87 -5.02
N ARG A 148 8.80 -15.32 -5.04
CA ARG A 148 7.64 -14.43 -5.16
C ARG A 148 7.47 -13.56 -3.92
N ILE A 149 7.64 -14.13 -2.74
CA ILE A 149 7.65 -13.39 -1.47
C ILE A 149 8.73 -12.29 -1.51
N ALA A 150 9.95 -12.62 -1.95
CA ALA A 150 11.02 -11.63 -2.10
C ALA A 150 10.65 -10.53 -3.10
N GLU A 151 10.16 -10.89 -4.29
CA GLU A 151 9.74 -9.94 -5.32
C GLU A 151 8.65 -8.98 -4.80
N TRP A 152 7.69 -9.48 -4.03
CA TRP A 152 6.62 -8.65 -3.48
C TRP A 152 7.12 -7.63 -2.47
N PHE A 153 7.90 -8.06 -1.48
CA PHE A 153 8.23 -7.20 -0.33
C PHE A 153 9.53 -6.42 -0.50
N THR A 154 10.43 -6.85 -1.39
CA THR A 154 11.73 -6.21 -1.62
C THR A 154 11.88 -5.64 -3.03
N GLY A 155 10.97 -5.97 -3.94
CA GLY A 155 11.06 -5.58 -5.35
C GLY A 155 12.06 -6.39 -6.19
N ASP A 156 12.73 -7.38 -5.60
CA ASP A 156 13.70 -8.23 -6.28
C ASP A 156 13.62 -9.66 -5.72
N GLY A 157 13.19 -10.60 -6.57
CA GLY A 157 13.08 -12.00 -6.22
C GLY A 157 14.41 -12.63 -5.79
N SER A 158 15.56 -12.08 -6.22
CA SER A 158 16.90 -12.58 -5.88
C SER A 158 17.22 -12.52 -4.38
N ASN A 159 16.54 -11.64 -3.64
CA ASN A 159 16.67 -11.49 -2.18
C ASN A 159 16.16 -12.69 -1.39
N TYR A 160 15.54 -13.68 -2.03
CA TYR A 160 15.11 -14.94 -1.39
C TYR A 160 16.25 -15.62 -0.62
N ARG A 161 17.51 -15.49 -1.08
CA ARG A 161 18.69 -16.10 -0.44
C ARG A 161 18.92 -15.51 0.95
N GLU A 162 18.82 -14.19 1.07
CA GLU A 162 19.00 -13.51 2.35
C GLU A 162 17.81 -13.71 3.28
N ILE A 163 16.58 -13.72 2.74
CA ILE A 163 15.37 -14.03 3.51
C ILE A 163 15.49 -15.45 4.10
N ARG A 164 15.88 -16.42 3.28
CA ARG A 164 16.11 -17.80 3.71
C ARG A 164 17.16 -17.89 4.82
N ALA A 165 18.30 -17.21 4.65
CA ALA A 165 19.37 -17.21 5.64
C ALA A 165 18.93 -16.56 6.96
N ALA A 166 18.23 -15.42 6.91
CA ALA A 166 17.78 -14.69 8.08
C ALA A 166 16.65 -15.40 8.85
N GLY A 167 15.80 -16.16 8.14
CA GLY A 167 14.72 -16.96 8.74
C GLY A 167 15.11 -18.41 9.07
N SER A 168 16.37 -18.80 8.84
CA SER A 168 16.85 -20.18 8.99
C SER A 168 15.96 -21.22 8.28
N ILE A 169 15.48 -20.89 7.08
CA ILE A 169 14.53 -21.72 6.34
C ILE A 169 15.30 -22.85 5.63
N ALA A 170 15.05 -24.10 6.05
CA ALA A 170 15.75 -25.27 5.55
C ALA A 170 15.40 -25.59 4.08
N SER A 171 14.12 -25.62 3.75
CA SER A 171 13.60 -25.95 2.40
C SER A 171 13.44 -24.71 1.51
N LEU A 172 13.61 -24.87 0.19
CA LEU A 172 13.22 -23.85 -0.78
C LEU A 172 11.72 -23.83 -1.06
N GLN A 173 11.05 -24.96 -0.85
CA GLN A 173 9.61 -25.09 -0.92
C GLN A 173 9.01 -24.58 0.39
N THR A 174 8.06 -23.67 0.27
CA THR A 174 7.28 -23.15 1.40
C THR A 174 6.07 -24.05 1.67
N GLU A 175 5.54 -23.97 2.89
CA GLU A 175 4.35 -24.71 3.31
C GLU A 175 3.24 -23.74 3.72
N ILE A 176 1.98 -24.08 3.42
CA ILE A 176 0.83 -23.25 3.84
C ILE A 176 0.82 -23.13 5.36
N GLY A 177 0.73 -21.90 5.85
CA GLY A 177 0.80 -21.56 7.27
C GLY A 177 2.21 -21.26 7.79
N GLN A 178 3.27 -21.56 7.01
CA GLN A 178 4.63 -21.17 7.34
C GLN A 178 4.75 -19.65 7.43
N THR A 179 5.47 -19.17 8.43
CA THR A 179 5.79 -17.75 8.57
C THR A 179 7.18 -17.48 8.02
N VAL A 180 7.27 -16.58 7.04
CA VAL A 180 8.51 -16.13 6.42
C VAL A 180 8.81 -14.71 6.91
N ARG A 181 9.95 -14.55 7.60
CA ARG A 181 10.44 -13.25 8.06
C ARG A 181 11.26 -12.59 6.96
N ILE A 182 10.80 -11.44 6.47
CA ILE A 182 11.55 -10.55 5.58
C ILE A 182 12.24 -9.45 6.41
N PRO A 183 13.58 -9.44 6.48
CA PRO A 183 14.32 -8.44 7.27
C PRO A 183 14.06 -6.99 6.81
N ALA A 184 13.91 -6.06 7.76
CA ALA A 184 13.60 -4.65 7.48
C ALA A 184 14.57 -3.95 6.49
N ARG A 185 15.84 -4.37 6.48
CA ARG A 185 16.88 -3.85 5.56
C ARG A 185 16.63 -4.20 4.09
N LEU A 186 15.91 -5.29 3.82
CA LEU A 186 15.58 -5.76 2.48
C LEU A 186 14.24 -5.21 2.00
N LEU A 187 13.36 -4.81 2.91
CA LEU A 187 12.05 -4.30 2.56
C LEU A 187 12.15 -3.08 1.67
N SER A 188 11.23 -2.98 0.71
CA SER A 188 11.01 -1.77 -0.05
C SER A 188 10.57 -0.62 0.90
N PRO A 189 10.69 0.65 0.46
CA PRO A 189 10.36 1.80 1.29
C PRO A 189 8.97 1.73 1.93
N ALA A 190 7.93 1.31 1.20
CA ALA A 190 6.57 1.28 1.75
C ALA A 190 6.40 0.28 2.91
N PHE A 191 6.96 -0.93 2.80
CA PHE A 191 6.87 -1.92 3.88
C PHE A 191 7.81 -1.58 5.05
N ARG A 192 8.97 -0.97 4.77
CA ARG A 192 9.88 -0.50 5.82
C ARG A 192 9.23 0.60 6.66
N SER A 193 8.51 1.54 6.05
CA SER A 193 7.76 2.56 6.78
C SER A 193 6.70 1.95 7.70
N GLN A 194 6.05 0.85 7.29
CA GLN A 194 5.08 0.16 8.13
C GLN A 194 5.73 -0.57 9.31
N VAL A 195 6.90 -1.18 9.11
CA VAL A 195 7.71 -1.75 10.21
C VAL A 195 8.08 -0.68 11.23
N LEU A 196 8.52 0.49 10.77
CA LEU A 196 8.83 1.61 11.65
C LEU A 196 7.59 2.13 12.40
N ALA A 197 6.43 2.18 11.75
CA ALA A 197 5.17 2.56 12.37
C ALA A 197 4.63 1.52 13.37
N SER A 198 4.96 0.24 13.16
CA SER A 198 4.53 -0.89 14.01
C SER A 198 5.51 -1.19 15.13
N ALA A 199 6.69 -0.55 15.15
CA ALA A 199 7.57 -0.58 16.29
C ALA A 199 6.80 -0.03 17.51
N PRO A 200 6.86 -0.70 18.67
CA PRO A 200 6.19 -0.20 19.87
C PRO A 200 6.63 1.25 20.07
N ALA A 201 5.63 2.12 20.16
CA ALA A 201 5.86 3.52 20.46
C ALA A 201 6.80 3.58 21.68
N PRO A 202 7.98 4.23 21.59
CA PRO A 202 8.74 4.51 22.80
C PRO A 202 7.80 5.12 23.85
N PRO A 203 7.99 4.78 25.14
CA PRO A 203 7.09 5.22 26.20
C PRO A 203 6.81 6.72 26.05
N THR A 204 5.51 7.06 26.02
CA THR A 204 5.02 8.42 25.75
C THR A 204 5.49 9.42 26.82
N GLU A 205 5.91 8.94 27.98
CA GLU A 205 6.58 9.71 29.01
C GLU A 205 7.91 10.28 28.49
N GLY A 206 7.89 11.57 28.14
CA GLY A 206 9.06 12.31 27.68
C GLY A 206 9.24 12.41 26.17
N LEU A 207 8.35 11.82 25.35
CA LEU A 207 8.43 11.93 23.88
C LEU A 207 7.95 13.28 23.34
N LEU A 208 6.93 13.84 23.98
CA LEU A 208 6.33 15.13 23.65
C LEU A 208 6.63 16.14 24.75
N GLY A 209 7.32 17.22 24.39
CA GLY A 209 7.51 18.38 25.26
C GLY A 209 6.40 19.41 25.04
N PHE A 210 5.64 19.78 26.07
CA PHE A 210 4.57 20.76 25.92
C PHE A 210 5.07 22.19 26.10
N GLY A 211 4.52 23.11 25.32
CA GLY A 211 4.83 24.53 25.39
C GLY A 211 3.67 25.38 24.88
N GLU A 212 3.86 26.70 24.87
CA GLU A 212 2.88 27.67 24.39
C GLU A 212 3.60 28.75 23.58
N ASP A 213 3.04 29.11 22.43
CA ASP A 213 3.49 30.22 21.60
C ASP A 213 2.33 31.14 21.23
N ALA A 214 2.59 32.19 20.43
CA ALA A 214 1.56 33.13 20.00
C ALA A 214 0.41 32.48 19.19
N LYS A 215 0.56 31.22 18.76
CA LYS A 215 -0.48 30.43 18.07
C LYS A 215 -1.17 29.43 19.01
N GLY A 216 -0.95 29.54 20.33
CA GLY A 216 -1.56 28.70 21.36
C GLY A 216 -0.66 27.57 21.87
N ARG A 217 -1.26 26.64 22.62
CA ARG A 217 -0.56 25.49 23.21
C ARG A 217 -0.14 24.48 22.15
N TYR A 218 1.02 23.88 22.32
CA TYR A 218 1.54 22.86 21.41
C TYR A 218 2.32 21.78 22.14
N ALA A 219 2.39 20.60 21.53
CA ALA A 219 3.36 19.57 21.84
C ALA A 219 4.53 19.65 20.86
N THR A 220 5.73 19.39 21.36
CA THR A 220 6.99 19.39 20.61
C THR A 220 7.44 17.95 20.47
N TYR A 221 7.53 17.48 19.24
CA TYR A 221 8.10 16.17 18.91
C TYR A 221 9.42 16.37 18.16
N ARG A 222 10.45 15.60 18.50
CA ARG A 222 11.70 15.58 17.71
C ARG A 222 11.70 14.39 16.77
N LEU A 223 11.73 14.65 15.47
CA LEU A 223 11.75 13.60 14.45
C LEU A 223 12.96 12.68 14.62
N GLN A 224 12.75 11.37 14.60
CA GLN A 224 13.81 10.37 14.68
C GLN A 224 14.36 10.02 13.29
N ALA A 225 15.47 9.29 13.25
CA ALA A 225 16.11 8.89 12.00
C ALA A 225 15.17 8.02 11.15
N GLY A 226 14.89 8.45 9.92
CA GLY A 226 14.01 7.73 8.99
C GLY A 226 12.51 8.02 9.16
N GLU A 227 12.13 8.93 10.06
CA GLU A 227 10.75 9.36 10.22
C GLU A 227 10.35 10.44 9.20
N ALA A 228 9.09 10.39 8.77
CA ALA A 228 8.48 11.42 7.94
C ALA A 228 7.38 12.14 8.72
N LEU A 229 7.19 13.43 8.46
CA LEU A 229 6.15 14.24 9.11
C LEU A 229 4.76 13.60 8.99
N TYR A 230 4.45 13.07 7.81
CA TYR A 230 3.16 12.45 7.51
C TYR A 230 2.85 11.24 8.39
N SER A 231 3.73 10.24 8.42
CA SER A 231 3.47 8.98 9.12
C SER A 231 3.83 9.05 10.61
N ALA A 232 4.95 9.67 10.96
CA ALA A 232 5.46 9.66 12.32
C ALA A 232 4.78 10.70 13.22
N VAL A 233 4.21 11.76 12.63
CA VAL A 233 3.60 12.85 13.40
C VAL A 233 2.10 12.92 13.19
N VAL A 234 1.64 13.08 11.95
CA VAL A 234 0.20 13.32 11.69
C VAL A 234 -0.62 12.07 11.99
N VAL A 235 -0.31 10.94 11.35
CA VAL A 235 -1.05 9.69 11.57
C VAL A 235 -0.95 9.26 13.04
N ARG A 236 0.25 9.32 13.60
CA ARG A 236 0.54 8.80 14.94
C ARG A 236 -0.09 9.61 16.07
N PHE A 237 0.07 10.94 16.08
CA PHE A 237 -0.33 11.76 17.23
C PHE A 237 -1.71 12.40 17.08
N THR A 238 -2.26 12.49 15.87
CA THR A 238 -3.60 13.07 15.63
C THR A 238 -4.69 12.03 15.38
N GLY A 239 -4.32 10.76 15.17
CA GLY A 239 -5.28 9.67 14.90
C GLY A 239 -6.01 9.79 13.56
N ARG A 240 -5.63 10.74 12.70
CA ARG A 240 -6.26 10.95 11.39
C ARG A 240 -5.76 9.92 10.38
N LEU A 241 -6.70 9.20 9.74
CA LEU A 241 -6.40 8.14 8.76
C LEU A 241 -6.79 8.49 7.31
N HIS A 242 -7.60 9.54 7.10
CA HIS A 242 -8.04 9.95 5.76
C HIS A 242 -6.96 10.80 5.06
N ALA A 243 -6.60 10.43 3.83
CA ALA A 243 -5.45 10.99 3.12
C ALA A 243 -5.55 12.51 2.85
N GLU A 244 -6.75 13.02 2.58
CA GLU A 244 -6.98 14.46 2.37
C GLU A 244 -6.75 15.26 3.66
N ASP A 245 -7.30 14.77 4.79
CA ASP A 245 -7.10 15.37 6.11
C ASP A 245 -5.64 15.30 6.58
N VAL A 246 -4.96 14.20 6.28
CA VAL A 246 -3.56 14.00 6.64
C VAL A 246 -2.65 14.98 5.90
N ASN A 247 -2.89 15.22 4.60
CA ASN A 247 -2.07 16.16 3.81
C ASN A 247 -2.28 17.61 4.23
N ALA A 248 -3.53 18.02 4.45
CA ALA A 248 -3.83 19.36 4.93
C ALA A 248 -3.22 19.60 6.32
N LYS A 249 -3.38 18.64 7.25
CA LYS A 249 -2.82 18.74 8.60
C LYS A 249 -1.30 18.73 8.61
N ALA A 250 -0.66 17.94 7.74
CA ALA A 250 0.78 17.94 7.58
C ALA A 250 1.29 19.32 7.13
N ALA A 251 0.59 19.98 6.21
CA ALA A 251 0.95 21.32 5.75
C ALA A 251 0.83 22.36 6.86
N GLU A 252 -0.24 22.32 7.67
CA GLU A 252 -0.42 23.21 8.82
C GLU A 252 0.68 23.03 9.87
N ILE A 253 0.99 21.78 10.23
CA ILE A 253 2.05 21.45 11.20
C ILE A 253 3.42 21.83 10.64
N ALA A 254 3.68 21.61 9.35
CA ALA A 254 4.92 22.04 8.69
C ALA A 254 5.08 23.56 8.78
N GLN A 255 4.03 24.31 8.44
CA GLN A 255 4.04 25.77 8.49
C GLN A 255 4.23 26.29 9.92
N ARG A 256 3.55 25.69 10.91
CA ARG A 256 3.72 26.06 12.34
C ARG A 256 5.12 25.76 12.86
N SER A 257 5.73 24.68 12.36
CA SER A 257 7.08 24.23 12.74
C SER A 257 8.20 24.94 11.98
N GLY A 258 7.88 25.78 10.98
CA GLY A 258 8.88 26.46 10.13
C GLY A 258 9.59 25.53 9.14
N ILE A 259 8.92 24.43 8.74
CA ILE A 259 9.46 23.45 7.79
C ILE A 259 9.18 23.93 6.36
N THR A 260 10.22 24.35 5.66
CA THR A 260 10.12 24.80 4.25
C THR A 260 10.05 23.63 3.27
N ASN A 261 10.72 22.51 3.56
CA ASN A 261 10.71 21.31 2.72
C ASN A 261 10.44 20.05 3.58
N VAL A 262 9.23 19.51 3.45
CA VAL A 262 8.78 18.31 4.18
C VAL A 262 9.52 17.03 3.77
N HIS A 263 10.18 17.01 2.61
CA HIS A 263 10.97 15.86 2.13
C HIS A 263 12.43 15.88 2.60
N ALA A 264 12.88 16.94 3.27
CA ALA A 264 14.27 17.13 3.67
C ALA A 264 14.40 17.62 5.12
N ILE A 265 13.56 17.10 6.02
CA ILE A 265 13.59 17.47 7.44
C ILE A 265 14.75 16.73 8.12
N PRO A 266 15.66 17.43 8.82
CA PRO A 266 16.78 16.79 9.49
C PRO A 266 16.33 15.99 10.72
N VAL A 267 17.12 14.98 11.08
CA VAL A 267 16.91 14.21 12.31
C VAL A 267 17.03 15.13 13.54
N GLY A 268 16.14 14.96 14.50
CA GLY A 268 16.06 15.75 15.72
C GLY A 268 15.33 17.09 15.58
N PHE A 269 14.79 17.40 14.38
CA PHE A 269 14.08 18.64 14.13
C PHE A 269 12.81 18.73 15.00
N PRO A 270 12.58 19.86 15.71
CA PRO A 270 11.42 20.04 16.55
C PRO A 270 10.17 20.36 15.72
N VAL A 271 9.19 19.47 15.76
CA VAL A 271 7.87 19.61 15.14
C VAL A 271 6.87 20.07 16.21
N LYS A 272 6.17 21.16 15.95
CA LYS A 272 5.14 21.73 16.81
C LYS A 272 3.75 21.26 16.39
N ILE A 273 3.13 20.43 17.22
CA ILE A 273 1.80 19.86 17.02
C ILE A 273 0.81 20.63 17.90
N PRO A 274 -0.25 21.24 17.36
CA PRO A 274 -1.28 21.87 18.18
C PRO A 274 -1.91 20.87 19.17
N VAL A 275 -2.14 21.26 20.43
CA VAL A 275 -2.70 20.34 21.44
C VAL A 275 -4.12 19.92 21.09
N GLU A 276 -4.87 20.81 20.47
CA GLU A 276 -6.22 20.57 19.94
C GLU A 276 -6.28 19.47 18.87
N ASP A 277 -5.19 19.28 18.13
CA ASP A 277 -5.07 18.25 17.10
C ASP A 277 -4.55 16.91 17.65
N LEU A 278 -4.08 16.86 18.89
CA LEU A 278 -3.63 15.61 19.51
C LEU A 278 -4.83 14.72 19.85
N ALA A 279 -4.69 13.43 19.55
CA ALA A 279 -5.56 12.40 20.10
C ALA A 279 -5.49 12.40 21.63
N ALA A 280 -6.59 12.04 22.28
CA ALA A 280 -6.76 12.20 23.73
C ALA A 280 -5.63 11.57 24.55
N GLU A 281 -5.15 10.40 24.13
CA GLU A 281 -4.04 9.67 24.78
C GLU A 281 -2.68 10.40 24.78
N PHE A 282 -2.47 11.34 23.85
CA PHE A 282 -1.25 12.13 23.74
C PHE A 282 -1.39 13.54 24.32
N ARG A 283 -2.58 13.93 24.78
CA ARG A 283 -2.79 15.21 25.46
C ARG A 283 -2.17 15.19 26.86
N PRO A 284 -1.91 16.37 27.45
CA PRO A 284 -1.42 16.46 28.84
C PRO A 284 -2.32 15.68 29.81
N VAL A 285 -1.74 15.12 30.87
CA VAL A 285 -2.47 14.30 31.87
C VAL A 285 -3.65 15.05 32.50
N ASN A 286 -3.53 16.37 32.61
CA ASN A 286 -4.58 17.23 33.18
C ASN A 286 -5.58 17.75 32.14
N ASP A 287 -5.55 17.26 30.89
CA ASP A 287 -6.47 17.70 29.83
C ASP A 287 -7.84 17.04 29.98
N PRO A 288 -8.95 17.81 29.98
CA PRO A 288 -10.30 17.26 30.17
C PRO A 288 -10.67 16.16 29.16
N ALA A 289 -10.26 16.29 27.89
CA ALA A 289 -10.60 15.29 26.88
C ALA A 289 -9.88 13.95 27.11
N ARG A 290 -8.66 13.99 27.66
CA ARG A 290 -7.94 12.79 28.07
C ARG A 290 -8.63 12.09 29.24
N ILE A 291 -9.04 12.87 30.23
CA ILE A 291 -9.73 12.37 31.42
C ILE A 291 -11.08 11.73 31.03
N GLU A 292 -11.85 12.38 30.15
CA GLU A 292 -13.13 11.86 29.65
C GLU A 292 -12.96 10.54 28.89
N GLU A 293 -11.95 10.43 28.01
CA GLU A 293 -11.73 9.21 27.24
C GLU A 293 -11.17 8.07 28.09
N GLU A 294 -10.33 8.38 29.09
CA GLU A 294 -9.87 7.39 30.07
C GLU A 294 -11.02 6.89 30.93
N HIS A 295 -11.92 7.78 31.37
CA HIS A 295 -13.14 7.43 32.08
C HIS A 295 -14.07 6.55 31.23
N ALA A 296 -14.34 6.94 29.99
CA ALA A 296 -15.16 6.17 29.06
C ALA A 296 -14.56 4.79 28.77
N ARG A 297 -13.23 4.70 28.66
CA ARG A 297 -12.52 3.43 28.47
C ARG A 297 -12.63 2.53 29.70
N LEU A 298 -12.51 3.10 30.90
CA LEU A 298 -12.68 2.37 32.16
C LEU A 298 -14.13 1.89 32.34
N GLU A 299 -15.11 2.71 32.00
CA GLU A 299 -16.52 2.32 31.96
C GLU A 299 -16.75 1.18 30.95
N ALA A 300 -16.28 1.31 29.71
CA ALA A 300 -16.42 0.27 28.68
C ALA A 300 -15.73 -1.05 29.08
N ALA A 301 -14.57 -0.98 29.75
CA ALA A 301 -13.85 -2.15 30.25
C ALA A 301 -14.62 -2.88 31.37
N GLN A 302 -15.44 -2.16 32.14
CA GLN A 302 -16.31 -2.76 33.16
C GLN A 302 -17.51 -3.51 32.54
N PHE A 303 -17.90 -3.20 31.30
CA PHE A 303 -19.06 -3.79 30.62
C PHE A 303 -18.76 -4.89 29.59
N VAL A 304 -17.53 -5.45 29.54
CA VAL A 304 -17.23 -6.60 28.65
C VAL A 304 -17.85 -7.89 29.21
N ASN A 305 -19.17 -7.97 29.16
CA ASN A 305 -19.91 -9.20 29.37
C ASN A 305 -19.87 -10.00 28.07
N ARG A 306 -18.98 -10.99 28.01
CA ARG A 306 -18.76 -11.81 26.81
C ARG A 306 -19.91 -12.81 26.66
N VAL A 307 -21.08 -12.34 26.25
CA VAL A 307 -22.23 -13.22 25.97
C VAL A 307 -21.98 -13.94 24.65
N ARG A 308 -21.74 -15.25 24.70
CA ARG A 308 -21.80 -16.12 23.52
C ARG A 308 -23.25 -16.36 23.16
N ALA A 309 -23.77 -15.67 22.15
CA ALA A 309 -25.02 -16.06 21.53
C ALA A 309 -24.80 -17.32 20.69
N THR A 310 -25.54 -18.39 20.99
CA THR A 310 -25.60 -19.59 20.16
C THR A 310 -26.76 -19.44 19.18
N ASP A 311 -26.50 -19.70 17.90
CA ASP A 311 -27.42 -19.63 16.76
C ASP A 311 -27.89 -18.21 16.37
N LEU A 312 -27.20 -17.63 15.39
CA LEU A 312 -27.50 -16.32 14.77
C LEU A 312 -28.10 -16.48 13.37
N SER A 313 -28.63 -17.65 13.03
CA SER A 313 -29.23 -17.86 11.71
C SER A 313 -30.46 -16.96 11.53
N GLY A 314 -30.43 -16.10 10.50
CA GLY A 314 -31.50 -15.12 10.22
C GLY A 314 -31.33 -13.75 10.90
N VAL A 315 -30.31 -13.54 11.73
CA VAL A 315 -30.05 -12.24 12.35
C VAL A 315 -29.27 -11.36 11.37
N THR A 316 -29.89 -10.25 10.95
CA THR A 316 -29.20 -9.21 10.15
C THR A 316 -28.65 -8.16 11.10
N PHE A 317 -27.32 -8.07 11.17
CA PHE A 317 -26.65 -7.08 12.00
C PHE A 317 -26.42 -5.81 11.16
N VAL A 318 -27.07 -4.71 11.56
CA VAL A 318 -26.86 -3.39 10.94
C VAL A 318 -26.01 -2.56 11.90
N LEU A 319 -24.74 -2.38 11.54
CA LEU A 319 -23.87 -1.39 12.19
C LEU A 319 -24.12 -0.05 11.51
N ASP A 320 -24.91 0.80 12.16
CA ASP A 320 -24.97 2.19 11.77
C ASP A 320 -23.68 2.89 12.23
N ALA A 321 -23.00 3.55 11.30
CA ALA A 321 -21.83 4.35 11.62
C ALA A 321 -22.33 5.68 12.20
N GLY A 322 -22.77 5.65 13.45
CA GLY A 322 -23.22 6.83 14.17
C GLY A 322 -22.16 7.94 14.16
N HIS A 323 -22.59 9.14 13.80
CA HIS A 323 -21.80 10.36 13.74
C HIS A 323 -21.30 10.73 15.15
N GLY A 324 -19.98 10.82 15.35
CA GLY A 324 -19.36 11.21 16.62
C GLY A 324 -19.50 12.71 16.90
N GLY A 325 -20.72 13.20 17.12
CA GLY A 325 -21.01 14.59 17.41
C GLY A 325 -22.19 14.74 18.36
N ARG A 326 -22.26 15.89 19.04
CA ARG A 326 -23.39 16.35 19.86
C ARG A 326 -24.65 16.52 19.00
N ASP A 327 -25.25 15.42 18.57
CA ASP A 327 -26.55 15.43 17.90
C ASP A 327 -27.55 14.70 18.80
N THR A 328 -28.59 15.42 19.23
CA THR A 328 -29.76 14.80 19.84
C THR A 328 -30.38 13.93 18.76
N GLY A 329 -30.32 12.61 18.89
CA GLY A 329 -30.76 11.65 17.88
C GLY A 329 -32.20 11.89 17.36
N ALA A 330 -32.61 11.07 16.39
CA ALA A 330 -33.86 11.25 15.67
C ALA A 330 -35.07 11.50 16.60
N ARG A 331 -35.71 12.65 16.42
CA ARG A 331 -36.97 13.01 17.09
C ARG A 331 -38.14 12.52 16.25
N VAL A 332 -38.93 11.61 16.81
CA VAL A 332 -40.27 11.32 16.28
C VAL A 332 -41.28 11.88 17.27
N GLU A 333 -42.12 12.80 16.81
CA GLU A 333 -43.22 13.42 17.58
C GLU A 333 -42.81 14.05 18.93
N GLY A 334 -41.58 14.56 19.03
CA GLY A 334 -41.12 15.32 20.19
C GLY A 334 -40.67 14.50 21.40
N ILE A 335 -40.45 13.18 21.23
CA ILE A 335 -39.97 12.30 22.29
C ILE A 335 -38.56 11.79 21.94
N GLU A 336 -37.62 11.89 22.90
CA GLU A 336 -36.24 11.40 22.77
C GLU A 336 -36.12 9.94 23.25
N GLU A 337 -35.49 9.08 22.43
CA GLU A 337 -35.32 7.63 22.69
C GLU A 337 -34.41 7.30 23.89
N ALA A 338 -33.61 8.26 24.38
CA ALA A 338 -32.60 8.04 25.44
C ALA A 338 -33.17 7.74 26.84
N ARG A 339 -34.48 7.52 26.98
CA ARG A 339 -35.13 7.26 28.28
C ARG A 339 -35.34 5.80 28.64
N TYR A 340 -34.92 4.85 27.80
CA TYR A 340 -35.18 3.42 28.00
C TYR A 340 -33.97 2.48 27.83
N VAL A 341 -32.74 2.95 28.02
CA VAL A 341 -31.58 2.05 28.12
C VAL A 341 -30.87 2.24 29.46
#